data_AF-A0A5E4HZ86-F1
#
_entry.id   AF-A0A5E4HZ86-F1
#
_cell.length_a   1.000
_cell.length_b   1.000
_cell.length_c   1.000
_cell.angle_alpha   90.00
_cell.angle_beta   90.00
_cell.angle_gamma   90.00
#
_symmetry.space_group_name_H-M   'P 1'
#
loop_
_entity.id
_entity.type
_entity.pdbx_description
1 polymer ?
#
loop_
_entity_poly.entity_id
_entity_poly.type
_entity_poly.pdbx_seq_one_letter_code
_entity_poly.pdbx_strand_id
1 'polypeptide(L)'
;MGRGAGIAMETAETKLDRAKILREGKIEIPVTHSGMRQRLPFVVVREKLGDGQVPYLKVERWVDAGQLLKVAAEADLPVMAPSGKYFPPRKKASDYLGL
;
A
#
# COMPACT_ATOMS: atom_id res chain seq x y z
N MET A 1 -31.46 -29.05 -18.20
CA MET A 1 -31.74 -27.94 -17.27
C MET A 1 -30.43 -27.45 -16.68
N GLY A 2 -30.08 -26.18 -16.89
CA GLY A 2 -28.94 -25.54 -16.23
C GLY A 2 -29.27 -25.04 -14.82
N ARG A 3 -28.27 -24.38 -14.22
CA ARG A 3 -28.19 -23.63 -12.94
C ARG A 3 -27.36 -24.39 -11.91
N GLY A 4 -26.22 -23.90 -11.44
CA GLY A 4 -25.54 -22.65 -11.75
C GLY A 4 -24.19 -22.73 -11.05
N ALA A 5 -23.11 -22.53 -11.82
CA ALA A 5 -21.81 -22.24 -11.28
C ALA A 5 -21.94 -20.95 -10.47
N GLY A 6 -21.92 -21.06 -9.16
CA GLY A 6 -21.62 -19.95 -8.27
C GLY A 6 -20.16 -19.59 -8.46
N ILE A 7 -19.85 -18.94 -9.59
CA ILE A 7 -18.61 -18.21 -9.74
C ILE A 7 -18.64 -17.12 -8.66
N ALA A 8 -17.92 -17.39 -7.57
CA ALA A 8 -17.43 -16.32 -6.71
C ALA A 8 -16.72 -15.36 -7.66
N MET A 9 -17.37 -14.23 -7.93
CA MET A 9 -16.76 -13.09 -8.56
C MET A 9 -15.68 -12.63 -7.59
N GLU A 10 -14.51 -13.22 -7.74
CA GLU A 10 -13.27 -12.76 -7.14
C GLU A 10 -13.07 -11.38 -7.74
N THR A 11 -13.47 -10.37 -6.97
CA THR A 11 -13.32 -8.96 -7.31
C THR A 11 -11.84 -8.74 -7.53
N ALA A 12 -11.42 -8.78 -8.80
CA ALA A 12 -10.12 -8.30 -9.25
C ALA A 12 -10.10 -6.77 -9.11
N GLU A 13 -10.20 -6.31 -7.87
CA GLU A 13 -9.63 -5.03 -7.49
C GLU A 13 -8.12 -5.22 -7.67
N THR A 14 -7.47 -4.33 -8.42
CA THR A 14 -6.03 -4.28 -8.63
C THR A 14 -5.30 -4.03 -7.29
N LYS A 15 -5.39 -4.98 -6.36
CA LYS A 15 -4.73 -4.98 -5.06
C LYS A 15 -3.30 -5.38 -5.30
N LEU A 16 -2.38 -4.52 -4.87
CA LEU A 16 -0.98 -4.93 -4.80
C LEU A 16 -0.90 -6.00 -3.71
N ASP A 17 -0.33 -7.15 -4.03
CA ASP A 17 -0.21 -8.27 -3.10
C ASP A 17 0.62 -7.87 -1.88
N ARG A 18 -0.06 -7.51 -0.79
CA ARG A 18 0.55 -7.11 0.48
C ARG A 18 1.58 -8.13 0.97
N ALA A 19 1.24 -9.43 0.90
CA ALA A 19 2.16 -10.50 1.32
C ALA A 19 3.43 -10.54 0.47
N LYS A 20 3.32 -10.23 -0.84
CA LYS A 20 4.45 -10.15 -1.75
C LYS A 20 5.30 -8.91 -1.46
N ILE A 21 4.68 -7.75 -1.26
CA ILE A 21 5.34 -6.51 -0.88
C ILE A 21 6.16 -6.69 0.41
N LEU A 22 5.55 -7.26 1.45
CA LEU A 22 6.20 -7.50 2.74
C LEU A 22 7.35 -8.50 2.63
N ARG A 23 7.28 -9.46 1.70
CA ARG A 23 8.34 -10.44 1.44
C ARG A 23 9.49 -9.90 0.60
N GLU A 24 9.19 -9.17 -0.48
CA GLU A 24 10.22 -8.56 -1.33
C GLU A 24 10.89 -7.35 -0.67
N GLY A 25 10.19 -6.68 0.24
CA GLY A 25 10.69 -5.48 0.93
C GLY A 25 10.79 -4.25 0.03
N LYS A 26 10.40 -4.35 -1.24
CA LYS A 26 10.38 -3.27 -2.22
C LYS A 26 9.31 -3.51 -3.28
N ILE A 27 8.76 -2.44 -3.82
CA ILE A 27 7.83 -2.48 -4.94
C ILE A 27 7.89 -1.18 -5.73
N GLU A 28 7.81 -1.27 -7.05
CA GLU A 28 7.71 -0.09 -7.92
C GLU A 28 6.25 0.19 -8.23
N ILE A 29 5.77 1.37 -7.81
CA ILE A 29 4.36 1.73 -7.97
C ILE A 29 4.27 2.92 -8.92
N PRO A 30 3.43 2.85 -9.96
CA PRO A 30 3.20 3.97 -10.86
C PRO A 30 2.39 5.04 -10.12
N VAL A 31 2.99 6.21 -9.92
CA VAL A 31 2.32 7.39 -9.36
C VAL A 31 2.25 8.50 -10.39
N THR A 32 1.21 9.31 -10.32
CA THR A 32 1.08 10.50 -11.17
C THR A 32 1.48 11.74 -10.38
N HIS A 33 2.55 12.42 -10.79
CA HIS A 33 2.98 13.67 -10.18
C HIS A 33 3.04 14.76 -11.24
N SER A 34 2.34 15.88 -11.01
CA SER A 34 2.28 17.01 -11.95
C SER A 34 1.92 16.62 -13.39
N GLY A 35 0.96 15.71 -13.54
CA GLY A 35 0.50 15.23 -14.86
C GLY A 35 1.40 14.18 -15.53
N MET A 36 2.58 13.89 -14.98
CA MET A 36 3.47 12.84 -15.46
C MET A 36 3.33 11.56 -14.64
N ARG A 37 3.18 10.42 -15.33
CA ARG A 37 3.21 9.10 -14.71
C ARG A 37 4.66 8.65 -14.57
N GLN A 38 5.10 8.47 -13.34
CA GLN A 38 6.42 7.95 -13.02
C GLN A 38 6.30 6.71 -12.13
N ARG A 39 7.17 5.72 -12.34
CA ARG A 39 7.28 4.59 -11.42
C ARG A 39 8.26 4.97 -10.33
N LEU A 40 7.81 4.90 -9.08
CA LEU A 40 8.66 5.19 -7.94
C LEU A 40 8.93 3.91 -7.16
N PRO A 41 10.18 3.71 -6.70
CA PRO A 41 10.48 2.63 -5.79
C PRO A 41 9.95 2.98 -4.41
N PHE A 42 9.10 2.10 -3.88
CA PHE A 42 8.68 2.08 -2.49
C PHE A 42 9.41 0.94 -1.80
N VAL A 43 9.92 1.18 -0.60
CA VAL A 43 10.62 0.19 0.20
C VAL A 43 9.87 -0.06 1.50
N VAL A 44 9.73 -1.31 1.90
CA VAL A 44 9.07 -1.65 3.16
C VAL A 44 10.07 -1.40 4.29
N VAL A 45 9.74 -0.46 5.18
CA VAL A 45 10.49 -0.19 6.40
C VAL A 45 9.62 -0.56 7.58
N ARG A 46 10.17 -1.29 8.54
CA ARG A 46 9.46 -1.62 9.78
C ARG A 46 9.85 -0.61 10.84
N GLU A 47 8.91 0.23 11.23
CA GLU A 47 9.13 1.20 12.30
C GLU A 47 8.63 0.61 13.62
N LYS A 48 9.42 0.75 14.69
CA LYS A 48 9.03 0.28 16.02
C LYS A 48 8.02 1.27 16.63
N LEU A 49 6.81 0.80 16.92
CA LEU A 49 5.76 1.58 17.55
C LEU A 49 5.37 0.91 18.87
N GLY A 50 5.86 1.45 19.99
CA GLY A 50 5.71 0.84 21.30
C GLY A 50 6.41 -0.52 21.37
N ASP A 51 5.64 -1.58 21.64
CA ASP A 51 6.13 -2.96 21.73
C ASP A 51 6.12 -3.70 20.38
N GLY A 52 5.45 -3.15 19.36
CA GLY A 52 5.29 -3.78 18.04
C GLY A 52 6.14 -3.14 16.94
N GLN A 53 6.18 -3.82 15.79
CA GLN A 53 6.71 -3.28 14.54
C GLN A 53 5.55 -3.03 13.58
N VAL A 54 5.60 -1.91 12.88
CA VAL A 54 4.63 -1.53 11.85
C VAL A 54 5.35 -1.42 10.51
N PRO A 55 4.97 -2.21 9.49
CA PRO A 55 5.52 -2.09 8.15
C PRO A 55 4.93 -0.86 7.44
N TYR A 56 5.81 0.03 6.99
CA TYR A 56 5.49 1.20 6.19
C TYR A 56 6.13 1.10 4.81
N LEU A 57 5.43 1.52 3.77
CA LEU A 57 5.97 1.72 2.43
C LEU A 57 6.63 3.09 2.35
N LYS A 58 7.95 3.14 2.53
CA LYS A 58 8.73 4.36 2.43
C LYS A 58 9.02 4.72 0.98
N VAL A 59 8.83 5.99 0.63
CA VAL A 59 9.26 6.60 -0.64
C VAL A 59 10.12 7.81 -0.34
N GLU A 60 11.24 7.96 -1.05
CA GLU A 60 12.15 9.11 -0.87
C GLU A 60 11.78 10.30 -1.77
N ARG A 61 11.01 10.03 -2.83
CA ARG A 61 10.56 11.03 -3.79
C ARG A 61 9.33 11.77 -3.27
N TRP A 62 9.19 13.02 -3.69
CA TRP A 62 8.01 13.81 -3.38
C TRP A 62 6.85 13.35 -4.28
N VAL A 63 5.74 12.98 -3.67
CA VAL A 63 4.54 12.46 -4.34
C VAL A 63 3.34 13.19 -3.76
N ASP A 64 2.34 13.42 -4.60
CA ASP A 64 1.11 14.06 -4.16
C ASP A 64 0.38 13.22 -3.10
N ALA A 65 -0.17 13.89 -2.08
CA ALA A 65 -0.90 13.24 -0.99
C ALA A 65 -2.04 12.34 -1.49
N GLY A 66 -2.76 12.75 -2.55
CA GLY A 66 -3.83 11.96 -3.14
C GLY A 66 -3.33 10.65 -3.77
N GLN A 67 -2.17 10.69 -4.41
CA GLN A 67 -1.53 9.47 -4.92
C GLN A 67 -1.03 8.58 -3.79
N LEU A 68 -0.39 9.14 -2.76
CA LEU A 68 0.10 8.38 -1.62
C LEU A 68 -1.03 7.65 -0.89
N LEU A 69 -2.19 8.30 -0.72
CA LEU A 69 -3.40 7.67 -0.17
C LEU A 69 -3.92 6.55 -1.06
N LYS A 70 -3.89 6.74 -2.39
CA LYS A 70 -4.28 5.70 -3.34
C LYS A 70 -3.34 4.50 -3.26
N VAL A 71 -2.02 4.73 -3.23
CA VAL A 71 -1.02 3.67 -3.06
C VAL A 71 -1.22 2.94 -1.74
N ALA A 72 -1.47 3.67 -0.65
CA ALA A 72 -1.73 3.07 0.66
C ALA A 72 -2.99 2.19 0.64
N ALA A 73 -4.04 2.63 -0.05
CA ALA A 73 -5.26 1.86 -0.24
C ALA A 73 -5.06 0.62 -1.11
N GLU A 74 -4.34 0.74 -2.23
CA GLU A 74 -4.08 -0.37 -3.17
C GLU A 74 -3.13 -1.42 -2.59
N ALA A 75 -2.13 -1.00 -1.81
CA ALA A 75 -1.19 -1.88 -1.11
C ALA A 75 -1.71 -2.38 0.25
N ASP A 76 -2.83 -1.82 0.71
CA ASP A 76 -3.36 -2.05 2.05
C ASP A 76 -2.32 -1.82 3.15
N LEU A 77 -1.36 -0.92 2.94
CA LEU A 77 -0.21 -0.67 3.81
C LEU A 77 -0.03 0.84 4.01
N PRO A 78 0.41 1.28 5.20
CA PRO A 78 0.69 2.69 5.41
C PRO A 78 1.93 3.10 4.62
N VAL A 79 1.90 4.31 4.05
CA VAL A 79 2.97 4.86 3.21
C VAL A 79 3.67 5.98 3.95
N MET A 80 5.00 5.96 3.96
CA MET A 80 5.84 6.99 4.56
C MET A 80 6.53 7.78 3.45
N ALA A 81 6.20 9.06 3.33
CA ALA A 81 6.83 9.98 2.40
C ALA A 81 7.55 11.10 3.17
N PRO A 82 8.46 11.84 2.54
CA PRO A 82 9.04 13.07 3.11
C PRO A 82 7.99 14.10 3.57
N SER A 83 6.80 14.10 2.96
CA SER A 83 5.68 14.96 3.36
C SER A 83 4.94 14.48 4.62
N GLY A 84 5.10 13.22 5.02
CA GLY A 84 4.41 12.64 6.18
C GLY A 84 4.04 11.17 6.03
N LYS A 85 3.26 10.66 6.98
CA LYS A 85 2.74 9.29 7.00
C LYS A 85 1.29 9.28 6.54
N TYR A 86 0.98 8.44 5.56
CA TYR A 86 -0.33 8.31 4.94
C TYR A 86 -0.87 6.91 5.22
N PHE A 87 -2.07 6.86 5.79
CA PHE A 87 -2.72 5.61 6.13
C PHE A 87 -3.85 5.33 5.14
N PRO A 88 -4.10 4.05 4.81
CA PRO A 88 -5.24 3.69 4.01
C PRO A 88 -6.55 4.10 4.71
N PRO A 89 -7.62 4.34 3.93
CA PRO A 89 -8.89 4.80 4.48
C PRO A 89 -9.41 3.83 5.54
N ARG A 90 -9.84 4.38 6.67
CA ARG A 90 -10.39 3.65 7.84
C ARG A 90 -9.40 2.73 8.57
N LYS A 91 -8.10 2.78 8.27
CA LYS A 91 -7.07 2.01 8.99
C LYS A 91 -6.13 2.94 9.76
N LYS A 92 -5.57 2.44 10.86
CA LYS A 92 -4.62 3.18 11.71
C LYS A 92 -3.36 2.35 11.91
N ALA A 93 -2.29 2.96 12.43
CA ALA A 93 -1.05 2.26 12.74
C ALA A 93 -1.26 1.00 13.62
N SER A 94 -2.25 1.01 14.50
CA SER A 94 -2.60 -0.13 15.36
C SER A 94 -3.07 -1.36 14.60
N ASP A 95 -3.73 -1.21 13.44
CA ASP A 95 -4.14 -2.33 12.57
C ASP A 95 -2.94 -3.05 11.94
N TYR A 96 -1.75 -2.45 12.03
CA TYR A 96 -0.52 -2.92 11.41
C TYR A 96 0.53 -3.39 12.41
N LEU A 97 0.23 -3.33 13.71
CA LEU A 97 1.14 -3.81 14.75
C LEU A 97 1.30 -5.33 14.64
N GLY A 98 2.54 -5.79 14.44
CA GLY A 98 2.86 -7.23 14.45
C GLY A 98 2.78 -7.93 13.09
N LEU A 99 2.78 -7.16 11.99
CA LEU A 99 2.85 -7.65 10.61
C LEU A 99 4.26 -7.57 10.02
#